data_AF-A0A968UUE6-F1
#
_entry.id   AF-A0A968UUE6-F1
#
_cell.length_a   1.000
_cell.length_b   1.000
_cell.length_c   1.000
_cell.angle_alpha   90.00
_cell.angle_beta   90.00
_cell.angle_gamma   90.00
#
_symmetry.space_group_name_H-M   'P 1'
#
loop_
_entity.id
_entity.type
_entity.pdbx_description
1 polymer ?
#
loop_
_entity_poly.entity_id
_entity_poly.type
_entity_poly.pdbx_seq_one_letter_code
_entity_poly.pdbx_strand_id
1 'polypeptide(L)'
;LALAKMAPPQLPTRMLCFLGSTLGNLNPQECDVFFSQIVGALRSGEYFLLGIDLDKSHEILEPAYDDSQGVTAAFNLNMLRHLNRKFEGNFDLTQFEHLAFYDREECQIEMHLKSKKAQTVNLRSLDLTVEFAAGETIRSEISRKFNLDAVRADLSRRGLMPVQVWTDPNQWFGLILCQLSANKD
;
A
#
# COMPACT_ATOMS: atom_id res chain seq x y z
N LEU A 1 12.12 13.75 -2.65
CA LEU A 1 11.86 12.35 -2.29
C LEU A 1 13.16 11.68 -1.83
N ALA A 2 13.09 10.71 -0.91
CA ALA A 2 14.28 10.07 -0.32
C ALA A 2 15.23 9.45 -1.36
N LEU A 3 14.67 8.88 -2.43
CA LEU A 3 15.44 8.29 -3.54
C LEU A 3 16.26 9.32 -4.33
N ALA A 4 15.80 10.57 -4.42
CA ALA A 4 16.54 11.66 -5.08
C ALA A 4 17.72 12.19 -4.24
N LYS A 5 17.81 11.80 -2.96
CA LYS A 5 18.85 12.24 -2.02
C LYS A 5 19.77 11.08 -1.59
N MET A 6 19.81 9.99 -2.35
CA MET A 6 20.65 8.86 -1.99
C MET A 6 22.13 9.22 -2.04
N ALA A 7 22.84 8.91 -0.94
CA ALA A 7 24.29 9.00 -0.91
C ALA A 7 24.92 8.06 -1.97
N PRO A 8 26.10 8.40 -2.49
CA PRO A 8 26.81 7.52 -3.41
C PRO A 8 27.04 6.14 -2.74
N PRO A 9 26.93 5.04 -3.51
CA PRO A 9 27.03 3.71 -2.96
C PRO A 9 28.46 3.46 -2.43
N GLN A 10 28.55 2.87 -1.23
CA GLN A 10 29.83 2.46 -0.63
C GLN A 10 30.33 1.11 -1.17
N LEU A 11 29.43 0.34 -1.80
CA LEU A 11 29.69 -0.94 -2.44
C LEU A 11 29.61 -0.79 -3.97
N PRO A 12 30.28 -1.66 -4.74
CA PRO A 12 30.27 -1.59 -6.20
C PRO A 12 28.88 -1.77 -6.82
N THR A 13 27.96 -2.44 -6.12
CA THR A 13 26.58 -2.66 -6.56
C THR A 13 25.63 -2.40 -5.41
N ARG A 14 24.49 -1.78 -5.71
CA ARG A 14 23.40 -1.52 -4.78
C ARG A 14 22.19 -2.41 -5.07
N MET A 15 21.44 -2.68 -4.01
CA MET A 15 20.10 -3.26 -4.09
C MET A 15 19.13 -2.34 -3.36
N LEU A 16 18.01 -2.02 -4.00
CA LEU A 16 16.86 -1.39 -3.34
C LEU A 16 15.84 -2.47 -2.97
N CYS A 17 15.36 -2.45 -1.72
CA CYS A 17 14.37 -3.42 -1.25
C CYS A 17 13.06 -2.71 -0.93
N PHE A 18 11.95 -3.25 -1.44
CA PHE A 18 10.61 -2.80 -1.10
C PHE A 18 9.75 -4.03 -0.80
N LEU A 19 9.52 -4.28 0.49
CA LEU A 19 9.03 -5.56 1.01
C LEU A 19 7.66 -5.40 1.68
N GLY A 20 7.07 -6.51 2.12
CA GLY A 20 5.82 -6.52 2.87
C GLY A 20 4.58 -6.16 2.06
N SER A 21 4.67 -6.14 0.73
CA SER A 21 3.59 -5.75 -0.18
C SER A 21 3.03 -4.34 0.06
N THR A 22 3.83 -3.41 0.57
CA THR A 22 3.44 -1.98 0.68
C THR A 22 3.15 -1.35 -0.68
N LEU A 23 3.58 -1.96 -1.79
CA LEU A 23 3.15 -1.61 -3.14
C LEU A 23 1.63 -1.75 -3.34
N GLY A 24 1.00 -2.64 -2.57
CA GLY A 24 -0.46 -2.83 -2.54
C GLY A 24 -1.22 -1.60 -2.06
N ASN A 25 -0.55 -0.70 -1.31
CA ASN A 25 -1.16 0.51 -0.77
C ASN A 25 -1.16 1.70 -1.73
N LEU A 26 -0.53 1.54 -2.89
CA LEU A 26 -0.48 2.55 -3.93
C LEU A 26 -1.54 2.24 -4.98
N ASN A 27 -2.24 3.26 -5.48
CA ASN A 27 -3.09 3.10 -6.65
C ASN A 27 -2.23 2.90 -7.93
N PRO A 28 -2.83 2.54 -9.09
CA PRO A 28 -2.07 2.30 -10.31
C PRO A 28 -1.15 3.46 -10.72
N GLN A 29 -1.63 4.71 -10.64
CA GLN A 29 -0.87 5.90 -11.01
C GLN A 29 0.29 6.16 -10.04
N GLU A 30 0.07 5.97 -8.75
CA GLU A 30 1.13 6.07 -7.72
C GLU A 30 2.19 4.99 -7.91
N CYS A 31 1.80 3.79 -8.34
CA CYS A 31 2.74 2.73 -8.71
C CYS A 31 3.61 3.09 -9.90
N ASP A 32 3.04 3.71 -10.93
CA ASP A 32 3.81 4.17 -12.07
C ASP A 32 4.89 5.17 -11.66
N VAL A 33 4.50 6.15 -10.83
CA VAL A 33 5.42 7.13 -10.26
C VAL A 33 6.48 6.46 -9.41
N PHE A 34 6.09 5.51 -8.55
CA PHE A 34 7.02 4.77 -7.70
C PHE A 34 8.06 4.00 -8.52
N PHE A 35 7.64 3.21 -9.51
CA PHE A 35 8.58 2.45 -10.34
C PHE A 35 9.49 3.36 -11.17
N SER A 36 8.97 4.49 -11.68
CA SER A 36 9.81 5.49 -12.34
C SER A 36 10.90 6.02 -11.42
N GLN A 37 10.59 6.27 -10.14
CA GLN A 37 11.59 6.68 -9.15
C GLN A 37 12.60 5.57 -8.82
N ILE A 38 12.17 4.31 -8.76
CA ILE A 38 13.09 3.17 -8.57
C ILE A 38 14.06 3.06 -9.74
N VAL A 39 13.57 3.10 -10.98
CA VAL A 39 14.39 3.05 -12.19
C VAL A 39 15.36 4.24 -12.23
N GLY A 40 14.90 5.45 -11.94
CA GLY A 40 15.76 6.64 -11.91
C GLY A 40 16.79 6.65 -10.77
N ALA A 41 16.56 5.89 -9.70
CA ALA A 41 17.50 5.77 -8.59
C ALA A 41 18.59 4.73 -8.83
N LEU A 42 18.33 3.71 -9.65
CA LEU A 42 19.24 2.60 -9.93
C LEU A 42 20.17 2.91 -11.11
N ARG A 43 21.37 2.34 -11.07
CA ARG A 43 22.28 2.27 -12.23
C ARG A 43 22.12 0.93 -12.92
N SER A 44 22.48 0.87 -14.21
CA SER A 44 22.52 -0.40 -14.96
C SER A 44 23.29 -1.47 -14.19
N GLY A 45 22.71 -2.66 -14.07
CA GLY A 45 23.28 -3.79 -13.34
C GLY A 45 22.99 -3.79 -11.83
N GLU A 46 22.42 -2.72 -11.27
CA GLU A 46 21.94 -2.70 -9.88
C GLU A 46 20.59 -3.41 -9.74
N TYR A 47 20.24 -3.77 -8.50
CA TYR A 47 19.14 -4.68 -8.22
C TYR A 47 17.97 -4.01 -7.51
N PHE A 48 16.78 -4.56 -7.76
CA PHE A 48 15.55 -4.24 -7.03
C PHE A 48 14.92 -5.53 -6.52
N LEU A 49 14.66 -5.59 -5.22
CA LEU A 49 13.97 -6.69 -4.56
C LEU A 49 12.57 -6.24 -4.14
N LEU A 50 11.55 -6.82 -4.77
CA LEU A 50 10.15 -6.48 -4.55
C LEU A 50 9.41 -7.63 -3.88
N GLY A 51 8.73 -7.37 -2.77
CA GLY A 51 7.76 -8.27 -2.16
C GLY A 51 6.33 -7.86 -2.50
N ILE A 52 5.52 -8.80 -2.98
CA ILE A 52 4.10 -8.60 -3.33
C ILE A 52 3.23 -9.69 -2.71
N ASP A 53 2.06 -9.28 -2.23
CA ASP A 53 1.00 -10.18 -1.77
C ASP A 53 0.20 -10.63 -2.99
N LEU A 54 0.17 -11.94 -3.22
CA LEU A 54 -0.44 -12.53 -4.41
C LEU A 54 -1.95 -12.67 -4.23
N ASP A 55 -2.67 -12.61 -5.34
CA ASP A 55 -4.10 -12.88 -5.35
C ASP A 55 -4.39 -14.32 -4.90
N LYS A 56 -5.38 -14.49 -4.03
CA LYS A 56 -5.77 -15.76 -3.39
C LYS A 56 -7.26 -15.73 -3.06
N SER A 57 -7.83 -16.85 -2.61
CA SER A 57 -9.28 -16.91 -2.34
C SER A 57 -9.70 -15.87 -1.29
N HIS A 58 -10.87 -15.27 -1.50
CA HIS A 58 -11.41 -14.22 -0.62
C HIS A 58 -11.55 -14.68 0.84
N GLU A 59 -11.80 -15.98 1.04
CA GLU A 59 -11.96 -16.61 2.36
C GLU A 59 -10.68 -16.53 3.20
N ILE A 60 -9.54 -16.31 2.56
CA ILE A 60 -8.25 -16.11 3.21
C ILE A 60 -7.96 -14.61 3.37
N LEU A 61 -8.38 -13.78 2.42
CA LEU A 61 -8.05 -12.36 2.39
C LEU A 61 -8.86 -11.54 3.40
N GLU A 62 -10.19 -11.70 3.47
CA GLU A 62 -11.02 -10.87 4.34
C GLU A 62 -10.70 -11.06 5.84
N PRO A 63 -10.54 -12.29 6.38
CA PRO A 63 -10.23 -12.48 7.80
C PRO A 63 -8.85 -11.93 8.22
N ALA A 64 -7.95 -11.70 7.26
CA ALA A 64 -6.63 -11.11 7.55
C ALA A 64 -6.71 -9.60 7.84
N TYR A 65 -7.80 -8.93 7.42
CA TYR A 65 -8.00 -7.50 7.58
C TYR A 65 -9.20 -7.15 8.48
N ASP A 66 -10.06 -8.12 8.78
CA ASP A 66 -11.08 -8.04 9.84
C ASP A 66 -10.79 -9.07 10.92
N ASP A 67 -9.69 -8.87 11.64
CA ASP A 67 -9.26 -9.84 12.64
C ASP A 67 -10.19 -9.85 13.86
N SER A 68 -10.53 -11.05 14.32
CA SER A 68 -11.45 -11.25 15.46
C SER A 68 -10.93 -10.70 16.79
N GLN A 69 -9.64 -10.33 16.88
CA GLN A 69 -9.03 -9.72 18.05
C GLN A 69 -9.20 -8.18 18.06
N GLY A 70 -9.72 -7.58 16.97
CA GLY A 70 -9.99 -6.15 16.86
C GLY A 70 -8.74 -5.27 16.73
N VAL A 71 -7.58 -5.86 16.42
CA VAL A 71 -6.30 -5.12 16.33
C VAL A 71 -6.29 -4.21 15.11
N THR A 72 -6.78 -4.69 13.96
CA THR A 72 -6.86 -3.93 12.70
C THR A 72 -7.88 -2.80 12.81
N ALA A 73 -9.02 -3.06 13.47
CA ALA A 73 -9.99 -2.01 13.77
C ALA A 73 -9.39 -0.89 14.65
N ALA A 74 -8.63 -1.26 15.69
CA ALA A 74 -7.94 -0.30 16.55
C ALA A 74 -6.85 0.49 15.80
N PHE A 75 -6.12 -0.16 14.89
CA PHE A 75 -5.14 0.48 14.02
C PHE A 75 -5.82 1.49 13.08
N ASN A 76 -6.91 1.11 12.42
CA ASN A 76 -7.61 1.99 11.48
C ASN A 76 -8.22 3.21 12.20
N LEU A 77 -8.91 3.01 13.33
CA LEU A 77 -9.47 4.11 14.15
C LEU A 77 -8.39 5.04 14.72
N ASN A 78 -7.14 4.59 14.84
CA ASN A 78 -6.04 5.43 15.30
C ASN A 78 -5.76 6.60 14.34
N MET A 79 -6.15 6.52 13.06
CA MET A 79 -6.09 7.65 12.14
C MET A 79 -6.91 8.84 12.65
N LEU A 80 -8.15 8.61 13.09
CA LEU A 80 -9.01 9.68 13.65
C LEU A 80 -8.40 10.28 14.92
N ARG A 81 -7.82 9.42 15.77
CA ARG A 81 -7.09 9.87 16.96
C ARG A 81 -5.90 10.75 16.61
N HIS A 82 -5.18 10.41 15.55
CA HIS A 82 -4.05 11.21 15.05
C HIS A 82 -4.54 12.56 14.53
N LEU A 83 -5.63 12.59 13.75
CA LEU A 83 -6.24 13.84 13.27
C LEU A 83 -6.70 14.73 14.43
N ASN A 84 -7.33 14.17 15.45
CA ASN A 84 -7.72 14.91 16.66
C ASN A 84 -6.51 15.58 17.32
N ARG A 85 -5.42 14.84 17.50
CA ARG A 85 -4.19 15.36 18.13
C ARG A 85 -3.48 16.40 17.28
N LYS A 86 -3.43 16.21 15.97
CA LYS A 86 -2.63 17.04 15.05
C LYS A 86 -3.33 18.34 14.65
N PHE A 87 -4.66 18.33 14.57
CA PHE A 87 -5.45 19.43 14.00
C PHE A 87 -6.56 19.92 14.92
N GLU A 88 -6.42 19.69 16.24
CA GLU A 88 -7.42 20.06 17.26
C GLU A 88 -8.83 19.55 16.87
N GLY A 89 -8.85 18.31 16.41
CA GLY A 89 -10.05 17.63 15.95
C GLY A 89 -10.92 17.08 17.07
N ASN A 90 -12.20 16.87 16.77
CA ASN A 90 -13.19 16.35 17.71
C ASN A 90 -13.89 15.05 17.23
N PHE A 91 -13.22 14.21 16.42
CA PHE A 91 -13.75 12.88 16.08
C PHE A 91 -14.06 12.10 17.36
N ASP A 92 -15.32 11.65 17.52
CA ASP A 92 -15.68 10.65 18.53
C ASP A 92 -15.50 9.25 17.93
N LEU A 93 -14.39 8.60 18.27
CA LEU A 93 -14.02 7.29 17.75
C LEU A 93 -15.10 6.22 18.02
N THR A 94 -15.94 6.38 19.05
CA THR A 94 -17.00 5.40 19.34
C THR A 94 -18.11 5.41 18.29
N GLN A 95 -18.24 6.52 17.55
CA GLN A 95 -19.22 6.74 16.49
C GLN A 95 -18.72 6.35 15.10
N PHE A 96 -17.54 5.73 15.02
CA PHE A 96 -17.03 5.13 13.81
C PHE A 96 -16.85 3.63 14.01
N GLU A 97 -17.12 2.85 12.97
CA GLU A 97 -16.80 1.43 12.91
C GLU A 97 -15.79 1.16 11.80
N HIS A 98 -14.92 0.19 12.07
CA HIS A 98 -14.06 -0.37 11.04
C HIS A 98 -14.92 -1.18 10.07
N LEU A 99 -14.65 -1.02 8.77
CA LEU A 99 -15.23 -1.81 7.70
C LEU A 99 -14.09 -2.23 6.78
N ALA A 100 -13.90 -3.53 6.58
CA ALA A 100 -12.98 -4.08 5.60
C ALA A 100 -13.74 -5.04 4.67
N PHE A 101 -13.45 -4.98 3.37
CA PHE A 101 -14.06 -5.88 2.39
C PHE A 101 -13.12 -6.07 1.20
N TYR A 102 -13.28 -7.20 0.50
CA TYR A 102 -12.58 -7.43 -0.75
C TYR A 102 -13.38 -6.87 -1.93
N ASP A 103 -12.82 -5.84 -2.58
CA ASP A 103 -13.31 -5.35 -3.86
C ASP A 103 -12.80 -6.27 -4.97
N ARG A 104 -13.74 -7.01 -5.57
CA ARG A 104 -13.46 -7.98 -6.64
C ARG A 104 -13.18 -7.32 -7.98
N GLU A 105 -13.69 -6.12 -8.23
CA GLU A 105 -13.48 -5.42 -9.50
C GLU A 105 -12.07 -4.85 -9.55
N GLU A 106 -11.60 -4.31 -8.43
CA GLU A 106 -10.26 -3.71 -8.27
C GLU A 106 -9.20 -4.71 -7.75
N CYS A 107 -9.59 -5.94 -7.43
CA CYS A 107 -8.73 -6.98 -6.83
C CYS A 107 -7.95 -6.49 -5.60
N GLN A 108 -8.65 -5.86 -4.66
CA GLN A 108 -8.02 -5.24 -3.48
C GLN A 108 -8.87 -5.36 -2.22
N ILE A 109 -8.21 -5.39 -1.07
CA ILE A 109 -8.90 -5.12 0.19
C ILE A 109 -9.04 -3.60 0.35
N GLU A 110 -10.23 -3.13 0.64
CA GLU A 110 -10.45 -1.75 1.08
C GLU A 110 -10.70 -1.73 2.58
N MET A 111 -10.12 -0.75 3.25
CA MET A 111 -10.40 -0.46 4.65
C MET A 111 -11.01 0.92 4.78
N HIS A 112 -12.11 0.97 5.52
CA HIS A 112 -12.95 2.12 5.70
C HIS A 112 -13.22 2.39 7.18
N LEU A 113 -13.50 3.66 7.47
CA LEU A 113 -14.11 4.11 8.71
C LEU A 113 -15.52 4.59 8.40
N LYS A 114 -16.51 3.85 8.87
CA LYS A 114 -17.92 4.11 8.61
C LYS A 114 -18.54 4.84 9.78
N SER A 115 -19.20 5.95 9.49
CA SER A 115 -19.93 6.75 10.46
C SER A 115 -21.21 6.02 10.91
N LYS A 116 -21.40 5.82 12.21
CA LYS A 116 -22.59 5.14 12.76
C LYS A 116 -23.84 6.03 12.76
N LYS A 117 -23.67 7.34 12.66
CA LYS A 117 -24.76 8.34 12.70
C LYS A 117 -24.41 9.57 11.88
N ALA A 118 -25.38 10.43 11.64
CA ALA A 118 -25.09 11.76 11.14
C ALA A 118 -24.30 12.54 12.23
N GLN A 119 -23.16 13.12 11.88
CA GLN A 119 -22.31 13.86 12.81
C GLN A 119 -21.40 14.86 12.10
N THR A 120 -21.08 15.94 12.80
CA THR A 120 -20.18 16.99 12.30
C THR A 120 -18.86 16.95 13.07
N VAL A 121 -17.76 16.93 12.33
CA VAL A 121 -16.40 16.95 12.87
C VAL A 121 -15.73 18.26 12.47
N ASN A 122 -15.06 18.90 13.41
CA ASN A 122 -14.31 20.12 13.21
C ASN A 122 -12.83 19.82 13.44
N LEU A 123 -11.98 20.17 12.47
CA LEU A 123 -10.52 20.18 12.57
C LEU A 123 -10.07 21.63 12.68
N ARG A 124 -10.07 22.16 13.92
CA ARG A 124 -9.98 23.61 14.17
C ARG A 124 -8.70 24.24 13.65
N SER A 125 -7.56 23.55 13.76
CA SER A 125 -6.28 24.10 13.27
C SER A 125 -6.23 24.22 11.73
N LEU A 126 -7.20 23.65 11.02
CA LEU A 126 -7.34 23.73 9.57
C LEU A 126 -8.52 24.62 9.12
N ASP A 127 -9.30 25.17 10.05
CA ASP A 127 -10.58 25.83 9.76
C ASP A 127 -11.50 24.98 8.87
N LEU A 128 -11.55 23.67 9.15
CA LEU A 128 -12.27 22.69 8.35
C LEU A 128 -13.38 22.04 9.18
N THR A 129 -14.61 22.13 8.66
CA THR A 129 -15.78 21.38 9.15
C THR A 129 -16.15 20.33 8.11
N VAL A 130 -16.35 19.10 8.57
CA VAL A 130 -16.77 17.96 7.75
C VAL A 130 -18.06 17.40 8.33
N GLU A 131 -19.08 17.27 7.50
CA GLU A 131 -20.34 16.62 7.86
C GLU A 131 -20.34 15.20 7.33
N PHE A 132 -20.72 14.25 8.18
CA PHE A 132 -20.92 12.86 7.82
C PHE A 132 -22.39 12.50 7.94
N ALA A 133 -22.95 11.84 6.93
CA ALA A 133 -24.22 11.13 7.05
C ALA A 133 -24.06 9.81 7.84
N ALA A 134 -25.18 9.25 8.30
CA ALA A 134 -25.18 7.90 8.85
C ALA A 134 -24.83 6.89 7.74
N GLY A 135 -23.87 6.02 8.00
CA GLY A 135 -23.38 5.03 7.04
C GLY A 135 -22.35 5.56 6.04
N GLU A 136 -22.08 6.87 6.01
CA GLU A 136 -21.02 7.43 5.17
C GLU A 136 -19.64 6.90 5.59
N THR A 137 -18.76 6.67 4.63
CA THR A 137 -17.46 6.03 4.88
C THR A 137 -16.29 6.88 4.42
N ILE A 138 -15.18 6.80 5.17
CA ILE A 138 -13.87 7.32 4.77
C ILE A 138 -13.02 6.12 4.39
N ARG A 139 -12.60 6.01 3.12
CA ARG A 139 -11.59 5.01 2.74
C ARG A 139 -10.24 5.41 3.31
N SER A 140 -9.70 4.60 4.22
CA SER A 140 -8.45 4.87 4.91
C SER A 140 -7.26 4.17 4.28
N GLU A 141 -7.48 3.01 3.64
CA GLU A 141 -6.41 2.25 3.01
C GLU A 141 -6.96 1.36 1.89
N ILE A 142 -6.11 1.07 0.92
CA ILE A 142 -6.28 -0.01 -0.06
C ILE A 142 -5.13 -0.98 0.11
N SER A 143 -5.35 -2.26 -0.17
CA SER A 143 -4.31 -3.28 -0.21
C SER A 143 -4.57 -4.20 -1.39
N ARG A 144 -4.03 -3.80 -2.54
CA ARG A 144 -4.14 -4.55 -3.80
C ARG A 144 -3.40 -5.87 -3.72
N LYS A 145 -3.95 -6.87 -4.41
CA LYS A 145 -3.35 -8.18 -4.59
C LYS A 145 -2.88 -8.33 -6.02
N PHE A 146 -1.80 -9.07 -6.20
CA PHE A 146 -1.06 -9.06 -7.45
C PHE A 146 -1.08 -10.41 -8.14
N ASN A 147 -1.26 -10.39 -9.45
CA ASN A 147 -0.91 -11.51 -10.30
C ASN A 147 0.60 -11.49 -10.58
N LEU A 148 1.29 -12.57 -10.20
CA LEU A 148 2.75 -12.65 -10.27
C LEU A 148 3.29 -12.44 -11.70
N ASP A 149 2.68 -13.08 -12.69
CA ASP A 149 3.15 -12.99 -14.08
C ASP A 149 2.89 -11.61 -14.69
N ALA A 150 1.75 -11.00 -14.36
CA ALA A 150 1.46 -9.63 -14.76
C ALA A 150 2.49 -8.64 -14.18
N VAL A 151 2.85 -8.77 -12.90
CA VAL A 151 3.88 -7.93 -12.28
C VAL A 151 5.26 -8.16 -12.91
N ARG A 152 5.64 -9.41 -13.19
CA ARG A 152 6.91 -9.72 -13.87
C ARG A 152 6.99 -9.10 -15.26
N ALA A 153 5.89 -9.17 -16.02
CA ALA A 153 5.80 -8.56 -17.33
C ALA A 153 5.89 -7.02 -17.24
N ASP A 154 5.21 -6.42 -16.27
CA ASP A 154 5.25 -4.97 -16.05
C ASP A 154 6.66 -4.48 -15.67
N LEU A 155 7.32 -5.14 -14.72
CA LEU A 155 8.71 -4.85 -14.33
C LEU A 155 9.66 -4.92 -15.54
N SER A 156 9.51 -5.97 -16.36
CA SER A 156 10.34 -6.15 -17.56
C SER A 156 10.15 -5.01 -18.57
N ARG A 157 8.92 -4.53 -18.79
CA ARG A 157 8.64 -3.38 -19.65
C ARG A 157 9.31 -2.08 -19.18
N ARG A 158 9.60 -1.98 -17.88
CA ARG A 158 10.28 -0.84 -17.25
C ARG A 158 11.80 -1.01 -17.19
N GLY A 159 12.35 -2.06 -17.81
CA GLY A 159 13.78 -2.38 -17.77
C GLY A 159 14.24 -3.07 -16.48
N LEU A 160 13.34 -3.34 -15.54
CA LEU A 160 13.62 -4.13 -14.34
C LEU A 160 13.43 -5.61 -14.68
N MET A 161 14.49 -6.25 -15.16
CA MET A 161 14.46 -7.63 -15.64
C MET A 161 14.43 -8.60 -14.47
N PRO A 162 13.38 -9.43 -14.31
CA PRO A 162 13.34 -10.45 -13.27
C PRO A 162 14.48 -11.48 -13.45
N VAL A 163 15.31 -11.63 -12.43
CA VAL A 163 16.43 -12.58 -12.37
C VAL A 163 16.04 -13.83 -11.60
N GLN A 164 15.34 -13.65 -10.48
CA GLN A 164 14.88 -14.74 -9.64
C GLN A 164 13.53 -14.39 -8.99
N VAL A 165 12.70 -15.42 -8.83
CA VAL A 165 11.40 -15.30 -8.18
C VAL A 165 11.29 -16.41 -7.14
N TRP A 166 10.83 -16.05 -5.96
CA TRP A 166 10.48 -17.00 -4.90
C TRP A 166 9.03 -16.81 -4.51
N THR A 167 8.38 -17.91 -4.13
CA THR A 167 7.07 -17.89 -3.48
C THR A 167 7.13 -18.80 -2.26
N ASP A 168 6.25 -18.55 -1.29
CA ASP A 168 6.00 -19.52 -0.23
C ASP A 168 5.30 -20.78 -0.81
N PRO A 169 5.26 -21.91 -0.06
CA PRO A 169 4.66 -23.16 -0.53
C PRO A 169 3.20 -23.05 -0.99
N ASN A 170 2.44 -22.08 -0.45
CA ASN A 170 1.05 -21.86 -0.81
C ASN A 170 0.87 -20.83 -1.94
N GLN A 171 1.97 -20.25 -2.45
CA GLN A 171 1.96 -19.21 -3.48
C GLN A 171 1.13 -17.98 -3.08
N TRP A 172 1.19 -17.59 -1.81
CA TRP A 172 0.46 -16.43 -1.28
C TRP A 172 1.26 -15.15 -1.31
N PHE A 173 2.58 -15.24 -1.33
CA PHE A 173 3.49 -14.10 -1.36
C PHE A 173 4.60 -14.35 -2.36
N GLY A 174 4.88 -13.34 -3.19
CA GLY A 174 5.95 -13.36 -4.18
C GLY A 174 7.10 -12.44 -3.78
N LEU A 175 8.32 -12.93 -3.92
CA LEU A 175 9.54 -12.12 -3.83
C LEU A 175 10.23 -12.14 -5.20
N ILE A 176 10.40 -10.98 -5.81
CA ILE A 176 10.94 -10.82 -7.17
C ILE A 176 12.25 -10.03 -7.07
N LEU A 177 13.37 -10.68 -7.40
CA LEU A 177 14.64 -10.01 -7.62
C LEU A 177 14.75 -9.61 -9.09
N CYS A 178 14.87 -8.32 -9.34
CA CYS A 178 15.11 -7.75 -10.65
C CYS A 178 16.50 -7.12 -10.74
N GLN A 179 17.04 -7.07 -11.94
CA GLN A 179 18.21 -6.27 -12.28
C GLN A 179 17.82 -5.22 -13.31
N LEU A 180 18.25 -3.97 -13.11
CA LEU A 180 18.04 -2.93 -14.11
C LEU A 180 18.91 -3.23 -15.33
N SER A 181 18.29 -3.42 -16.49
CA SER A 181 18.99 -3.63 -17.75
C SER A 181 19.83 -2.41 -18.12
N ALA A 182 20.96 -2.61 -18.79
CA ALA A 182 21.59 -1.52 -19.53
C ALA A 182 20.59 -0.99 -20.55
N ASN A 183 20.39 0.33 -20.59
CA ASN A 183 19.68 0.93 -21.71
C ASN A 183 20.43 0.49 -22.98
N LYS A 184 19.69 -0.09 -23.94
CA LYS A 184 20.20 -0.13 -25.31
C LYS A 184 20.17 1.31 -25.78
N ASP A 185 21.33 1.95 -25.81
CA ASP A 185 21.55 3.16 -26.60
C ASP A 185 21.12 2.94 -28.06
#